data_AF-A0A950WSE9-F1
#
_entry.id   AF-A0A950WSE9-F1
#
_cell.length_a   1.000
_cell.length_b   1.000
_cell.length_c   1.000
_cell.angle_alpha   90.00
_cell.angle_beta   90.00
_cell.angle_gamma   90.00
#
_symmetry.space_group_name_H-M   'P 1'
#
loop_
_entity.id
_entity.type
_entity.pdbx_description
1 polymer ?
#
loop_
_entity_poly.entity_id
_entity_poly.type
_entity_poly.pdbx_seq_one_letter_code
_entity_poly.pdbx_strand_id
1 'polypeptide(L)'
;TLMEIWSLTRFPEGEERDAPPPPEVWAHDDPRWPPIPTQDFSNLPRQQQGLHTKGFEYMRLSQGVEGHIGNFHRTIDGFLRELPYEKLLPALQAVNVNPLDRPVVDLGI
;
A
#
# COMPACT_ATOMS: atom_id res chain seq x y z
N THR A 1 -1.15 -6.21 18.11
CA THR A 1 -1.60 -6.14 16.70
C THR A 1 -0.50 -5.45 15.91
N LEU A 2 -0.06 -5.99 14.76
CA LEU A 2 1.05 -5.38 13.98
C LEU A 2 0.56 -4.30 12.99
N MET A 3 -0.72 -4.32 12.61
CA MET A 3 -1.37 -3.33 11.74
C MET A 3 -2.88 -3.40 11.92
N GLU A 4 -3.57 -2.27 11.74
CA GLU A 4 -5.04 -2.16 11.66
C GLU A 4 -5.42 -1.48 10.33
N ILE A 5 -6.53 -1.91 9.71
CA ILE A 5 -7.04 -1.31 8.48
C ILE A 5 -8.32 -0.55 8.82
N TRP A 6 -8.33 0.75 8.52
CA TRP A 6 -9.47 1.63 8.68
C TRP A 6 -9.98 2.02 7.29
N SER A 7 -11.27 1.79 7.02
CA SER A 7 -11.89 2.13 5.73
C SER A 7 -12.84 3.32 5.91
N LEU A 8 -12.70 4.31 5.03
CA LEU A 8 -13.56 5.48 4.98
C LEU A 8 -14.15 5.61 3.58
N THR A 9 -15.45 5.92 3.51
CA THR A 9 -16.12 6.24 2.25
C THR A 9 -16.11 7.75 2.06
N ARG A 10 -15.61 8.21 0.90
CA ARG A 10 -15.67 9.63 0.52
C ARG A 10 -17.03 9.91 -0.13
N PHE A 11 -17.65 11.03 0.25
CA PHE A 11 -18.91 11.50 -0.32
C PHE A 11 -18.72 12.84 -1.04
N PRO A 12 -19.61 13.18 -1.99
CA PRO A 12 -19.65 14.51 -2.60
C PRO A 12 -19.79 15.61 -1.55
N GLU A 13 -19.30 16.80 -1.89
CA GLU A 13 -19.45 17.98 -1.04
C GLU A 13 -20.94 18.37 -0.89
N GLY A 14 -21.33 18.79 0.31
CA GLY A 14 -22.70 19.27 0.61
C GLY A 14 -23.71 18.18 0.97
N GLU A 15 -23.31 16.90 0.97
CA GLU A 15 -24.17 15.81 1.40
C GLU A 15 -24.07 15.61 2.93
N GLU A 16 -25.10 16.01 3.69
CA GLU A 16 -25.19 15.69 5.12
C GLU A 16 -25.47 14.19 5.32
N ARG A 17 -24.69 13.57 6.22
CA ARG A 17 -24.86 12.16 6.61
C ARG A 17 -24.69 11.99 8.10
N ASP A 18 -25.36 10.98 8.63
CA ASP A 18 -25.20 10.57 10.02
C ASP A 18 -23.76 10.13 10.29
N ALA A 19 -23.32 10.33 11.54
CA ALA A 19 -22.04 9.84 11.99
C ALA A 19 -21.96 8.31 11.80
N PRO A 20 -20.84 7.77 11.28
CA PRO A 20 -20.68 6.33 11.17
C PRO A 20 -20.76 5.69 12.56
N PRO A 21 -21.30 4.47 12.68
CA PRO A 21 -21.26 3.75 13.94
C PRO A 21 -19.81 3.50 14.37
N PRO A 22 -19.56 3.32 15.69
CA PRO A 22 -18.25 2.90 16.17
C PRO A 22 -17.77 1.66 15.41
N PRO A 23 -16.50 1.63 14.95
CA PRO A 23 -16.00 0.51 14.17
C PRO A 23 -15.94 -0.76 15.01
N GLU A 24 -16.32 -1.88 14.40
CA GLU A 24 -16.12 -3.22 14.94
C GLU A 24 -14.87 -3.82 14.30
N VAL A 25 -14.03 -4.46 15.10
CA VAL A 25 -12.85 -5.17 14.59
C VAL A 25 -13.29 -6.52 14.01
N TRP A 26 -13.02 -6.73 12.73
CA TRP A 26 -13.29 -7.99 12.03
C TRP A 26 -11.98 -8.72 11.72
N ALA A 27 -12.01 -10.07 11.73
CA ALA A 27 -10.86 -10.89 11.33
C ALA A 27 -10.61 -10.77 9.82
N HIS A 28 -9.39 -11.06 9.35
CA HIS A 28 -9.03 -10.90 7.93
C HIS A 28 -9.82 -11.81 6.96
N ASP A 29 -10.48 -12.84 7.48
CA ASP A 29 -11.27 -13.84 6.76
C ASP A 29 -12.76 -13.81 7.16
N ASP A 30 -13.20 -12.75 7.84
CA ASP A 30 -14.59 -12.58 8.25
C ASP A 30 -15.54 -12.61 7.04
N PRO A 31 -16.62 -13.43 7.05
CA PRO A 31 -17.53 -13.57 5.92
C PRO A 31 -18.33 -12.30 5.61
N ARG A 32 -18.33 -11.30 6.50
CA ARG A 32 -18.95 -9.98 6.26
C ARG A 32 -18.17 -9.13 5.27
N TRP A 33 -16.91 -9.45 5.01
CA TRP A 33 -16.12 -8.73 4.00
C TRP A 33 -16.74 -8.87 2.61
N PRO A 34 -16.85 -7.76 1.84
CA PRO A 34 -17.22 -7.83 0.44
C PRO A 34 -16.19 -8.65 -0.36
N PRO A 35 -16.57 -9.21 -1.53
CA PRO A 35 -15.74 -10.18 -2.25
C PRO A 35 -14.32 -9.74 -2.58
N ILE A 36 -14.11 -8.45 -2.89
CA ILE A 36 -12.78 -7.91 -3.23
C ILE A 36 -11.88 -7.85 -1.97
N PRO A 37 -12.27 -7.14 -0.88
CA PRO A 37 -11.55 -7.18 0.39
C PRO A 37 -11.26 -8.58 0.93
N THR A 38 -12.20 -9.52 0.82
CA THR A 38 -11.99 -10.91 1.28
C THR A 38 -10.78 -11.55 0.62
N GLN A 39 -10.60 -11.32 -0.69
CA GLN A 39 -9.44 -11.85 -1.42
C GLN A 39 -8.15 -11.19 -0.94
N ASP A 40 -8.12 -9.86 -0.90
CA ASP A 40 -6.92 -9.08 -0.54
C ASP A 40 -6.48 -9.33 0.91
N PHE A 41 -7.41 -9.31 1.87
CA PHE A 41 -7.12 -9.51 3.29
C PHE A 41 -6.67 -10.93 3.59
N SER A 42 -7.16 -11.93 2.85
CA SER A 42 -6.68 -13.31 2.98
C SER A 42 -5.25 -13.51 2.45
N ASN A 43 -4.79 -12.65 1.54
CA ASN A 43 -3.45 -12.73 0.94
C ASN A 43 -2.37 -12.13 1.84
N LEU A 44 -2.67 -11.06 2.58
CA LEU A 44 -1.68 -10.36 3.42
C LEU A 44 -0.98 -11.29 4.46
N PRO A 45 -1.70 -12.11 5.26
CA PRO A 45 -1.06 -13.02 6.20
C PRO A 45 -0.22 -14.10 5.50
N ARG A 46 -0.69 -14.60 4.35
CA ARG A 46 0.02 -15.63 3.57
C ARG A 46 1.32 -15.08 3.00
N GLN A 47 1.29 -13.86 2.47
CA GLN A 47 2.48 -13.18 1.98
C GLN A 47 3.50 -12.99 3.11
N GLN A 48 3.06 -12.53 4.30
CA GLN A 48 3.92 -12.40 5.47
C GLN A 48 4.57 -13.73 5.86
N GLN A 49 3.83 -14.84 5.88
CA GLN A 49 4.41 -16.16 6.16
C GLN A 49 5.46 -16.58 5.11
N GLY A 50 5.19 -16.31 3.83
CA GLY A 50 6.14 -16.58 2.74
C GLY A 50 7.44 -15.80 2.88
N LEU A 51 7.33 -14.49 3.16
CA LEU A 51 8.48 -13.60 3.35
C LEU A 51 9.36 -13.98 4.56
N HIS A 52 8.80 -14.65 5.56
CA HIS A 52 9.53 -15.10 6.76
C HIS A 52 10.01 -16.56 6.69
N THR A 53 9.84 -17.23 5.54
CA THR A 53 10.34 -18.60 5.37
C THR A 53 11.86 -18.60 5.25
N LYS A 54 12.54 -19.58 5.87
CA LYS A 54 14.02 -19.66 5.89
C LYS A 54 14.71 -19.61 4.52
N GLY A 55 14.02 -20.05 3.45
CA GLY A 55 14.54 -20.06 2.08
C GLY A 55 14.26 -18.79 1.28
N PHE A 56 13.58 -17.80 1.86
CA PHE A 56 13.32 -16.53 1.21
C PHE A 56 14.54 -15.61 1.38
N GLU A 57 15.07 -15.09 0.27
CA GLU A 57 16.24 -14.21 0.26
C GLU A 57 15.87 -12.77 -0.14
N TYR A 58 15.15 -12.61 -1.25
CA TYR A 58 14.65 -11.33 -1.73
C TYR A 58 13.53 -11.51 -2.76
N MET A 59 12.71 -10.47 -2.93
CA MET A 59 11.70 -10.38 -3.98
C MET A 59 12.31 -9.76 -5.24
N ARG A 60 11.88 -10.20 -6.43
CA ARG A 60 12.23 -9.58 -7.70
C ARG A 60 10.96 -9.00 -8.31
N LEU A 61 11.04 -7.73 -8.71
CA LEU A 61 9.96 -7.06 -9.41
C LEU A 61 10.14 -7.17 -10.92
N SER A 62 9.03 -7.28 -11.65
CA SER A 62 9.03 -7.23 -13.10
C SER A 62 9.31 -5.81 -13.60
N GLN A 63 10.32 -5.67 -14.45
CA GLN A 63 10.67 -4.38 -15.05
C GLN A 63 9.58 -3.82 -15.97
N GLY A 64 8.72 -4.67 -16.53
CA GLY A 64 7.70 -4.27 -17.50
C GLY A 64 6.34 -3.91 -16.90
N VAL A 65 6.01 -4.40 -15.71
CA VAL A 65 4.65 -4.26 -15.12
C VAL A 65 4.63 -3.81 -13.67
N GLU A 66 5.77 -3.83 -12.95
CA GLU A 66 5.83 -3.46 -11.53
C GLU A 66 6.72 -2.23 -11.29
N GLY A 67 6.84 -1.36 -12.30
CA GLY A 67 7.66 -0.15 -12.21
C GLY A 67 7.22 0.76 -11.07
N HIS A 68 5.91 0.91 -10.86
CA HIS A 68 5.34 1.73 -9.78
C HIS A 68 5.72 1.20 -8.39
N ILE A 69 5.64 -0.12 -8.19
CA ILE A 69 6.05 -0.79 -6.95
C ILE A 69 7.55 -0.53 -6.70
N GLY A 70 8.37 -0.67 -7.73
CA GLY A 70 9.81 -0.39 -7.64
C GLY A 70 10.11 1.06 -7.26
N ASN A 71 9.42 2.02 -7.87
CA ASN A 71 9.57 3.45 -7.56
C ASN A 71 9.14 3.75 -6.10
N PHE A 72 8.05 3.12 -5.63
CA PHE A 72 7.57 3.26 -4.26
C PHE A 72 8.59 2.74 -3.24
N HIS A 73 9.14 1.54 -3.44
CA HIS A 73 10.18 1.00 -2.56
C HIS A 73 11.45 1.84 -2.53
N ARG A 74 11.92 2.33 -3.69
CA ARG A 74 13.08 3.25 -3.74
C ARG A 74 12.84 4.56 -3.00
N THR A 75 11.59 5.06 -3.02
CA THR A 75 11.19 6.25 -2.25
C THR A 75 11.23 5.96 -0.76
N ILE A 76 10.72 4.80 -0.31
CA ILE A 76 10.82 4.35 1.09
C ILE A 76 12.30 4.21 1.51
N ASP A 77 13.15 3.61 0.67
CA ASP A 77 14.58 3.48 0.95
C ASP A 77 15.25 4.84 1.18
N GLY A 78 14.83 5.87 0.44
CA GLY A 78 15.27 7.25 0.65
C GLY A 78 14.89 7.80 2.03
N PHE A 79 13.67 7.53 2.50
CA PHE A 79 13.23 7.88 3.86
C PHE A 79 14.00 7.10 4.94
N LEU A 80 14.18 5.79 4.75
CA LEU A 80 14.92 4.94 5.70
C LEU A 80 16.41 5.33 5.80
N ARG A 81 16.96 5.97 4.75
CA ARG A 81 18.31 6.55 4.74
C ARG A 81 18.36 8.00 5.23
N GLU A 82 17.24 8.54 5.70
CA GLU A 82 17.14 9.91 6.23
C GLU A 82 17.58 10.99 5.22
N LEU A 83 17.30 10.79 3.92
CA LEU A 83 17.56 11.83 2.93
C LEU A 83 16.70 13.07 3.20
N PRO A 84 17.21 14.29 2.90
CA PRO A 84 16.41 15.52 3.04
C PRO A 84 15.10 15.43 2.28
N TYR A 85 14.01 15.90 2.90
CA TYR A 85 12.66 15.83 2.33
C TYR A 85 12.59 16.50 0.94
N GLU A 86 13.32 17.58 0.74
CA GLU A 86 13.38 18.31 -0.52
C GLU A 86 13.94 17.46 -1.66
N LYS A 87 14.80 16.48 -1.35
CA LYS A 87 15.29 15.50 -2.33
C LYS A 87 14.26 14.41 -2.61
N LEU A 88 13.42 14.06 -1.63
CA LEU A 88 12.39 13.02 -1.74
C LEU A 88 11.09 13.54 -2.36
N LEU A 89 10.84 14.86 -2.31
CA LEU A 89 9.60 15.47 -2.80
C LEU A 89 9.30 15.13 -4.28
N PRO A 90 10.26 15.19 -5.23
CA PRO A 90 10.00 14.77 -6.61
C PRO A 90 9.61 13.30 -6.71
N ALA A 91 10.23 12.43 -5.91
CA ALA A 91 9.92 11.01 -5.87
C ALA A 91 8.51 10.74 -5.32
N LEU A 92 8.11 11.43 -4.24
CA LEU A 92 6.76 11.39 -3.69
C LEU A 92 5.70 11.79 -4.72
N GLN A 93 5.93 12.89 -5.45
CA GLN A 93 5.04 13.35 -6.51
C GLN A 93 4.96 12.33 -7.66
N ALA A 94 6.04 11.61 -7.94
CA ALA A 94 6.07 10.59 -8.98
C ALA A 94 5.29 9.32 -8.62
N VAL A 95 5.24 8.94 -7.34
CA VAL A 95 4.54 7.74 -6.84
C VAL A 95 3.10 8.01 -6.38
N ASN A 96 2.77 9.23 -5.96
CA ASN A 96 1.43 9.57 -5.46
C ASN A 96 0.47 9.99 -6.59
N VAL A 97 0.37 9.18 -7.65
CA VAL A 97 -0.46 9.47 -8.84
C VAL A 97 -1.26 8.24 -9.30
N ASN A 98 -2.39 8.49 -9.95
CA ASN A 98 -3.19 7.52 -10.69
C ASN A 98 -2.95 7.79 -12.20
N PRO A 99 -2.58 6.81 -13.05
CA PRO A 99 -2.64 5.35 -12.88
C PRO A 99 -1.60 4.76 -11.92
N LEU A 100 -2.02 3.68 -11.24
CA LEU A 100 -1.19 2.82 -10.39
C LEU A 100 -0.16 1.99 -11.17
N ASP A 101 -0.08 2.16 -12.48
CA ASP A 101 0.86 1.47 -13.37
C ASP A 101 1.74 2.51 -14.08
N ARG A 102 2.94 2.71 -13.54
CA ARG A 102 3.96 3.62 -14.05
C ARG A 102 5.22 2.81 -14.34
N PRO A 103 5.94 3.07 -15.44
CA PRO A 103 7.25 2.46 -15.65
C PRO A 103 8.24 2.88 -14.56
N VAL A 104 9.36 2.19 -14.47
CA VAL A 104 10.51 2.63 -13.66
C VAL A 104 10.94 4.02 -14.16
N VAL A 105 11.13 4.96 -13.24
CA VAL A 105 11.61 6.31 -13.57
C VAL A 105 12.87 6.65 -12.78
N ASP A 106 13.62 7.62 -13.29
CA ASP A 106 14.68 8.24 -12.50
C ASP A 106 14.04 9.18 -11.47
N LEU A 107 14.27 8.90 -10.19
CA LEU A 107 13.73 9.64 -9.05
C LEU A 107 14.73 10.69 -8.52
N GLY A 108 15.98 10.71 -9.02
CA GLY A 108 17.02 11.64 -8.55
C GLY A 108 17.48 11.39 -7.12
N ILE A 109 17.25 10.19 -6.58
CA ILE A 109 17.56 9.75 -5.21
C ILE A 109 18.36 8.45 -5.19
#